data_AF-A0A7Y7TNH4-F1
#
_entry.id   AF-A0A7Y7TNH4-F1
#
_cell.length_a   1.000
_cell.length_b   1.000
_cell.length_c   1.000
_cell.angle_alpha   90.00
_cell.angle_beta   90.00
_cell.angle_gamma   90.00
#
_symmetry.space_group_name_H-M   'P 1'
#
loop_
_entity.id
_entity.type
_entity.pdbx_description
1 polymer ?
#
loop_
_entity_poly.entity_id
_entity_poly.type
_entity_poly.pdbx_seq_one_letter_code
_entity_poly.pdbx_strand_id
1 'polypeptide(L)' 'MAILIIIFTLFLIVFATWHLFKGNLEAAFMPLPFLLIIYFYLKRSES' A
#
# COMPACT_ATOMS: atom_id res chain seq x y z
N MET A 1 13.78 9.82 1.18
CA MET A 1 13.00 8.88 0.36
C MET A 1 12.25 7.84 1.19
N ALA A 2 12.91 7.12 2.11
CA ALA A 2 12.23 6.12 2.95
C ALA A 2 10.99 6.64 3.71
N ILE A 3 11.06 7.85 4.29
CA ILE A 3 9.92 8.47 5.01
C ILE A 3 8.70 8.65 4.10
N LEU A 4 8.89 9.05 2.85
CA LEU A 4 7.78 9.23 1.90
C LEU A 4 7.12 7.90 1.54
N ILE A 5 7.93 6.84 1.38
CA ILE A 5 7.44 5.48 1.11
C ILE A 5 6.64 4.96 2.31
N ILE A 6 7.12 5.19 3.53
CA ILE A 6 6.42 4.82 4.77
C ILE A 6 5.07 5.56 4.85
N ILE A 7 5.06 6.88 4.68
CA ILE A 7 3.84 7.68 4.72
C ILE A 7 2.85 7.19 3.66
N PHE A 8 3.30 7.01 2.42
CA PHE A 8 2.46 6.52 1.33
C PHE A 8 1.89 5.12 1.63
N THR A 9 2.71 4.21 2.16
CA THR A 9 2.27 2.87 2.57
C THR A 9 1.21 2.92 3.66
N LEU A 10 1.37 3.81 4.66
CA LEU A 10 0.37 4.00 5.72
C LEU A 10 -0.96 4.50 5.15
N PHE A 11 -0.95 5.44 4.21
CA PHE A 11 -2.16 5.90 3.53
C PHE A 11 -2.87 4.77 2.77
N LEU A 12 -2.12 3.92 2.08
CA LEU A 12 -2.65 2.75 1.38
C LEU A 12 -3.32 1.75 2.35
N ILE A 13 -2.69 1.49 3.50
CA ILE A 13 -3.22 0.59 4.53
C ILE A 13 -4.50 1.17 5.15
N VAL A 14 -4.50 2.46 5.52
CA VAL A 14 -5.67 3.14 6.07
C VAL A 14 -6.82 3.12 5.07
N PHE A 15 -6.56 3.42 3.80
CA PHE A 15 -7.55 3.36 2.73
C PHE A 15 -8.15 1.96 2.56
N ALA A 16 -7.29 0.93 2.44
CA ALA A 16 -7.73 -0.46 2.31
C ALA A 16 -8.62 -0.87 3.50
N THR A 17 -8.17 -0.54 4.72
CA THR A 17 -8.85 -0.89 5.98
C THR A 17 -10.21 -0.20 6.07
N TRP A 18 -10.28 1.09 5.74
CA TRP A 18 -11.51 1.86 5.73
C TRP A 18 -12.55 1.28 4.77
N HIS A 19 -12.12 0.90 3.55
CA HIS A 19 -13.00 0.28 2.57
C HIS A 19 -13.40 -1.15 2.94
N LEU A 20 -12.53 -1.88 3.64
CA LEU A 20 -12.84 -3.20 4.20
C LEU A 20 -13.98 -3.10 5.22
N PHE A 21 -13.91 -2.14 6.15
CA PHE A 21 -14.98 -1.90 7.14
C PHE A 21 -16.30 -1.42 6.50
N LYS A 22 -16.24 -0.78 5.33
CA LYS A 22 -17.43 -0.42 4.54
C LYS A 22 -18.01 -1.57 3.71
N GLY A 23 -17.37 -2.75 3.73
CA GLY A 23 -17.76 -3.90 2.89
C GLY A 23 -17.48 -3.70 1.40
N ASN A 24 -16.72 -2.67 1.02
CA ASN A 24 -16.35 -2.40 -0.37
C ASN A 24 -15.02 -3.09 -0.68
N LEU A 25 -15.09 -4.38 -1.00
CA LEU A 25 -13.91 -5.21 -1.28
C LEU A 25 -13.16 -4.76 -2.53
N GLU A 26 -13.86 -4.33 -3.57
CA GLU A 26 -13.22 -3.85 -4.80
C GLU A 26 -12.28 -2.69 -4.52
N ALA A 27 -12.76 -1.67 -3.79
CA ALA A 27 -11.93 -0.55 -3.38
C ALA A 27 -10.87 -0.96 -2.34
N ALA A 28 -11.17 -1.89 -1.43
CA ALA A 28 -10.20 -2.35 -0.43
C ALA A 28 -8.95 -3.01 -1.05
N PHE A 29 -9.07 -3.64 -2.21
CA PHE A 29 -7.95 -4.29 -2.91
C PHE A 29 -7.25 -3.40 -3.95
N MET A 30 -7.79 -2.22 -4.30
CA MET A 30 -7.13 -1.26 -5.21
C MET A 30 -5.70 -0.87 -4.81
N PRO A 31 -5.32 -0.81 -3.51
CA PRO A 31 -3.94 -0.53 -3.10
C PRO A 31 -2.91 -1.61 -3.43
N LEU A 32 -3.34 -2.85 -3.69
CA LEU A 32 -2.46 -4.01 -3.88
C LEU A 32 -1.34 -3.81 -4.93
N PRO A 33 -1.61 -3.35 -6.17
CA PRO A 33 -0.54 -3.10 -7.15
C PRO A 33 0.50 -2.08 -6.67
N PHE A 34 0.08 -1.05 -5.92
CA PHE A 34 1.00 -0.06 -5.38
C PHE A 34 1.90 -0.64 -4.29
N LEU A 35 1.33 -1.46 -3.39
CA LEU A 35 2.10 -2.18 -2.37
C LEU A 35 3.11 -3.15 -2.99
N LEU A 36 2.75 -3.84 -4.08
CA LEU A 36 3.66 -4.71 -4.83
C LEU A 36 4.83 -3.94 -5.44
N ILE A 37 4.56 -2.77 -6.05
CA ILE A 37 5.62 -1.91 -6.59
C ILE A 37 6.58 -1.47 -5.50
N ILE A 38 6.06 -1.02 -4.35
CA ILE A 38 6.87 -0.64 -3.18
C ILE A 38 7.73 -1.81 -2.72
N TYR A 39 7.14 -3.01 -2.60
CA TYR A 39 7.86 -4.22 -2.21
C TYR A 39 9.03 -4.54 -3.16
N PHE A 40 8.79 -4.57 -4.47
CA PHE A 40 9.85 -4.85 -5.43
C PHE A 40 10.92 -3.76 -5.47
N TYR A 41 10.53 -2.49 -5.29
CA TYR A 41 11.46 -1.38 -5.21
C TYR A 41 12.39 -1.51 -3.99
N LEU A 42 11.83 -1.80 -2.82
CA LEU A 42 12.61 -1.99 -1.59
C LEU A 42 13.51 -3.22 -1.70
N LYS A 43 12.98 -4.35 -2.15
CA LYS A 43 13.75 -5.59 -2.36
C LYS A 43 14.92 -5.40 -3.31
N ARG A 44 14.74 -4.62 -4.39
CA ARG A 44 15.84 -4.26 -5.30
C ARG A 44 16.88 -3.37 -4.62
N SER A 45 16.45 -2.45 -3.77
CA SER A 45 17.36 -1.52 -3.08
C SER A 45 18.25 -2.20 -2.03
N GLU A 46 17.89 -3.41 -1.58
CA GLU A 46 18.66 -4.22 -0.62
C GLU A 46 19.70 -5.14 -1.27
N SER A 47 19.65 -5.33 -2.60
CA SER A 47 20.65 -6.09 -3.40
C SER A 47 21.71 -5.18 -4.01
#